data_AF-A0A3L6JMF6-F1
#
_entry.id   AF-A0A3L6JMF6-F1
#
_cell.length_a   1.000
_cell.length_b   1.000
_cell.length_c   1.000
_cell.angle_alpha   90.00
_cell.angle_beta   90.00
_cell.angle_gamma   90.00
#
_symmetry.space_group_name_H-M   'P 1'
#
loop_
_entity.id
_entity.type
_entity.pdbx_description
1 polymer ?
#
loop_
_entity_poly.entity_id
_entity_poly.type
_entity_poly.pdbx_seq_one_letter_code
_entity_poly.pdbx_strand_id
1 'polypeptide(L)'
;MDGKVKLLIAVGASITANCQPCLKTAVSQAESAGVESRDIHEAIAIGRIVRRGAIGKMDRFASAVTGKNVENSDECPFGSTKEEVEEWVQQDDQCGCTQ
;
A
#
# COMPACT_ATOMS: atom_id res chain seq x y z
N MET A 1 7.79 -3.46 23.31
CA MET A 1 6.87 -2.51 22.62
C MET A 1 5.47 -2.70 23.16
N ASP A 2 4.82 -1.59 23.48
CA ASP A 2 3.41 -1.52 23.86
C ASP A 2 2.49 -2.11 22.77
N GLY A 3 1.38 -2.74 23.19
CA GLY A 3 0.47 -3.45 22.29
C GLY A 3 -0.29 -2.52 21.34
N LYS A 4 -0.72 -1.35 21.83
CA LYS A 4 -1.41 -0.34 21.01
C LYS A 4 -0.49 0.24 19.95
N VAL A 5 0.77 0.49 20.33
CA VAL A 5 1.80 0.97 19.40
C VAL A 5 2.02 -0.03 18.25
N LYS A 6 2.07 -1.34 18.54
CA LYS A 6 2.22 -2.36 17.48
C LYS A 6 1.05 -2.35 16.49
N LEU A 7 -0.18 -2.14 16.98
CA LEU A 7 -1.38 -2.12 16.14
C LEU A 7 -1.41 -0.88 15.24
N LEU A 8 -1.03 0.29 15.75
CA LEU A 8 -0.90 1.51 14.95
C LEU A 8 0.17 1.35 13.85
N ILE A 9 1.29 0.69 14.15
CA ILE A 9 2.31 0.36 13.14
C ILE A 9 1.74 -0.58 12.08
N ALA A 10 0.97 -1.59 12.48
CA ALA A 10 0.35 -2.52 11.54
C ALA A 10 -0.65 -1.81 10.59
N VAL A 11 -1.42 -0.84 11.11
CA VAL A 11 -2.32 0.00 10.29
C VAL A 11 -1.53 0.81 9.25
N GLY A 12 -0.50 1.55 9.69
CA GLY A 12 0.33 2.35 8.77
C GLY A 12 1.08 1.50 7.73
N ALA A 13 1.59 0.34 8.14
CA ALA A 13 2.27 -0.60 7.24
C ALA A 13 1.32 -1.17 6.19
N SER A 14 0.10 -1.54 6.58
CA SER A 14 -0.93 -2.05 5.66
C SER A 14 -1.31 -1.03 4.59
N ILE A 15 -1.43 0.25 4.97
CA ILE A 15 -1.66 1.36 4.03
C ILE A 15 -0.48 1.50 3.06
N THR A 16 0.74 1.43 3.57
CA THR A 16 1.96 1.60 2.77
C THR A 16 2.10 0.48 1.74
N ALA A 17 1.81 -0.75 2.13
CA ALA A 17 1.84 -1.95 1.29
C ALA A 17 0.60 -2.12 0.40
N ASN A 18 -0.40 -1.24 0.51
CA ASN A 18 -1.67 -1.33 -0.20
C ASN A 18 -2.46 -2.65 0.03
N CYS A 19 -2.26 -3.30 1.19
CA CYS A 19 -2.92 -4.57 1.53
C CYS A 19 -4.28 -4.31 2.21
N GLN A 20 -5.37 -4.41 1.46
CA GLN A 20 -6.74 -4.20 1.97
C GLN A 20 -7.13 -5.16 3.12
N PRO A 21 -6.94 -6.50 3.04
CA PRO A 21 -7.31 -7.38 4.14
C PRO A 21 -6.46 -7.17 5.39
N CYS A 22 -5.17 -6.83 5.22
CA CYS A 22 -4.28 -6.48 6.33
C CYS A 22 -4.78 -5.23 7.05
N LEU A 23 -5.18 -4.19 6.29
CA LEU A 23 -5.70 -2.95 6.85
C LEU A 23 -6.97 -3.21 7.67
N LYS A 24 -7.93 -3.96 7.11
CA LYS A 24 -9.18 -4.30 7.79
C LYS A 24 -8.91 -5.01 9.13
N THR A 25 -8.02 -5.99 9.11
CA THR A 25 -7.62 -6.74 10.31
C THR A 25 -6.91 -5.86 11.34
N ALA A 26 -5.96 -5.04 10.91
CA ALA A 26 -5.19 -4.17 11.79
C ALA A 26 -6.07 -3.10 12.48
N VAL A 27 -7.00 -2.49 11.74
CA VAL A 27 -7.95 -1.50 12.30
C VAL A 27 -8.87 -2.17 13.31
N SER A 28 -9.47 -3.31 12.97
CA SER A 28 -10.38 -4.03 13.88
C SER A 28 -9.69 -4.43 15.19
N GLN A 29 -8.43 -4.89 15.13
CA GLN A 29 -7.66 -5.21 16.32
C GLN A 29 -7.29 -3.96 17.13
N ALA A 30 -6.96 -2.84 16.48
CA ALA A 30 -6.67 -1.57 17.15
C ALA A 30 -7.89 -1.04 17.93
N GLU A 31 -9.07 -1.06 17.30
CA GLU A 31 -10.33 -0.68 17.94
C GLU A 31 -10.64 -1.58 19.14
N SER A 32 -10.47 -2.90 18.98
CA SER A 32 -10.69 -3.89 20.04
C SER A 32 -9.74 -3.71 21.22
N ALA A 33 -8.54 -3.18 20.98
CA ALA A 33 -7.55 -2.86 22.01
C ALA A 33 -7.79 -1.49 22.68
N GLY A 34 -8.86 -0.77 22.31
CA GLY A 34 -9.18 0.55 22.85
C GLY A 34 -8.18 1.62 22.40
N VAL A 35 -7.70 1.55 21.17
CA VAL A 35 -6.96 2.65 20.53
C VAL A 35 -7.97 3.72 20.11
N GLU A 36 -7.65 4.98 20.38
CA GLU A 36 -8.50 6.10 19.99
C GLU A 36 -8.58 6.20 18.46
N SER A 37 -9.80 6.46 17.95
CA SER A 37 -10.04 6.61 16.52
C SER A 37 -9.15 7.68 15.87
N ARG A 38 -8.85 8.76 16.61
CA ARG A 38 -7.92 9.81 16.17
C ARG A 38 -6.53 9.24 15.83
N ASP A 39 -6.00 8.36 16.67
CA ASP A 39 -4.65 7.84 16.50
C ASP A 39 -4.60 6.82 15.34
N ILE A 40 -5.67 6.06 15.12
CA ILE A 40 -5.84 5.19 13.93
C ILE A 40 -5.86 6.04 12.66
N HIS A 41 -6.64 7.14 12.63
CA HIS A 41 -6.68 8.05 11.49
C HIS A 41 -5.32 8.70 11.21
N GLU A 42 -4.58 9.07 12.25
CA GLU A 42 -3.23 9.61 12.12
C GLU A 42 -2.28 8.57 11.49
N ALA A 43 -2.30 7.32 11.96
CA ALA A 43 -1.51 6.24 11.37
C ALA A 43 -1.84 6.00 9.89
N ILE A 44 -3.13 6.09 9.52
CA ILE A 44 -3.56 6.02 8.12
C ILE A 44 -3.01 7.20 7.31
N ALA A 45 -3.09 8.43 7.83
CA ALA A 45 -2.60 9.62 7.17
C ALA A 45 -1.08 9.54 6.92
N ILE A 46 -0.32 9.12 7.92
CA ILE A 46 1.13 8.88 7.82
C ILE A 46 1.42 7.81 6.75
N GLY A 47 0.73 6.67 6.80
CA GLY A 47 0.91 5.60 5.81
C GLY A 47 0.65 6.08 4.37
N ARG A 48 -0.35 6.95 4.16
CA ARG A 48 -0.64 7.52 2.83
C ARG A 48 0.48 8.42 2.33
N ILE A 49 1.07 9.23 3.22
CA ILE A 49 2.21 10.11 2.88
C ILE A 49 3.42 9.26 2.52
N VAL A 50 3.74 8.25 3.32
CA VAL A 50 4.86 7.32 3.08
C VAL A 50 4.68 6.60 1.75
N ARG A 51 3.50 6.03 1.48
CA ARG A 51 3.20 5.36 0.21
C ARG A 51 3.44 6.26 -0.99
N ARG A 52 2.91 7.49 -0.96
CA ARG A 52 3.09 8.47 -2.05
C ARG A 52 4.56 8.81 -2.27
N GLY A 53 5.31 9.02 -1.18
CA GLY A 53 6.74 9.32 -1.24
C GLY A 53 7.58 8.15 -1.76
N ALA A 54 7.21 6.92 -1.38
CA ALA A 54 7.89 5.71 -1.83
C ALA A 54 7.76 5.53 -3.35
N ILE A 55 6.54 5.64 -3.88
CA ILE A 55 6.27 5.53 -5.32
C ILE A 55 7.11 6.55 -6.10
N GLY A 56 6.92 7.85 -5.84
CA GLY A 56 7.59 8.88 -6.65
C GLY A 56 9.13 8.86 -6.56
N LYS A 57 9.71 8.46 -5.42
CA LYS A 57 11.17 8.31 -5.32
C LYS A 57 11.67 7.07 -6.04
N MET A 58 10.91 5.97 -5.98
CA MET A 58 11.29 4.73 -6.63
C MET A 58 11.25 4.87 -8.15
N ASP A 59 10.24 5.56 -8.69
CA ASP A 59 10.14 5.84 -10.13
C ASP A 59 11.32 6.67 -10.61
N ARG A 60 11.71 7.73 -9.88
CA ARG A 60 12.91 8.53 -10.18
C ARG A 60 14.19 7.70 -10.13
N PHE A 61 14.30 6.84 -9.14
CA PHE A 61 15.46 5.98 -9.01
C PHE A 61 15.54 4.96 -10.14
N ALA A 62 14.41 4.34 -10.51
CA ALA A 62 14.32 3.45 -11.66
C ALA A 62 14.69 4.19 -12.95
N SER A 63 14.26 5.44 -13.12
CA SER A 63 14.69 6.29 -14.23
C SER A 63 16.18 6.55 -14.26
N ALA A 64 16.78 6.86 -13.10
CA ALA A 64 18.21 7.10 -13.00
C ALA A 64 19.04 5.85 -13.32
N VAL A 65 18.59 4.68 -12.90
CA VAL A 65 19.31 3.41 -13.11
C VAL A 65 19.14 2.89 -14.54
N THR A 66 17.97 3.09 -15.17
CA THR A 66 17.68 2.59 -16.52
C THR A 66 17.98 3.58 -17.63
N GLY A 67 18.17 4.86 -17.30
CA GLY A 67 18.31 5.96 -18.26
C GLY A 67 17.01 6.31 -19.02
N LYS A 68 15.86 5.70 -18.64
CA LYS A 68 14.54 5.94 -19.25
C LYS A 68 13.63 6.68 -18.29
N ASN A 69 12.88 7.68 -18.78
CA ASN A 69 11.87 8.34 -17.94
C ASN A 69 10.65 7.41 -17.76
N VAL A 70 10.43 6.95 -16.52
CA VAL A 70 9.30 6.08 -16.16
C VAL A 70 8.25 6.81 -15.31
N GLU A 71 8.45 8.09 -15.01
CA GLU A 71 7.50 8.89 -14.21
C GLU A 71 6.15 9.13 -14.92
N ASN A 72 6.05 8.85 -16.24
CA ASN A 72 4.83 8.96 -17.05
C ASN A 72 4.83 8.00 -18.26
N SER A 73 5.54 6.87 -18.19
CA SER A 73 5.47 5.90 -19.29
C SER A 73 4.21 5.07 -19.14
N ASP A 74 3.19 5.34 -19.95
CA ASP A 74 2.03 4.45 -20.19
C ASP A 74 2.44 3.16 -20.93
N GLU A 75 3.74 2.88 -21.02
CA GLU A 75 4.29 1.77 -21.75
C GLU A 75 4.11 0.50 -20.92
N CYS A 76 3.12 -0.28 -21.34
CA CYS A 76 2.76 -1.53 -20.70
C CYS A 76 3.95 -2.50 -20.75
N PRO A 77 4.36 -3.07 -19.60
CA PRO A 77 5.53 -3.93 -19.54
C PRO A 77 5.33 -5.19 -20.40
N PHE A 78 6.42 -5.75 -20.92
CA PHE A 78 6.44 -7.00 -21.70
C PHE A 78 5.76 -6.97 -23.08
N GLY A 79 5.46 -5.78 -23.61
CA GLY A 79 4.76 -5.64 -24.89
C GLY A 79 3.27 -5.98 -24.79
N SER A 80 2.74 -6.04 -23.57
CA SER A 80 1.31 -6.24 -23.33
C SER A 80 0.50 -5.07 -23.87
N THR A 81 -0.72 -5.36 -24.31
CA THR A 81 -1.69 -4.32 -24.66
C THR A 81 -2.30 -3.71 -23.41
N LYS A 82 -2.88 -2.52 -23.56
CA LYS A 82 -3.54 -1.83 -22.45
C LYS A 82 -4.68 -2.66 -21.87
N GLU A 83 -5.40 -3.39 -22.71
CA GLU A 83 -6.50 -4.27 -22.31
C GLU A 83 -6.02 -5.45 -21.45
N GLU A 84 -4.86 -6.06 -21.79
CA GLU A 84 -4.28 -7.16 -21.00
C GLU A 84 -3.84 -6.69 -19.60
N VAL A 85 -3.29 -5.48 -19.50
CA VAL A 85 -2.89 -4.89 -18.21
C VAL A 85 -4.11 -4.50 -17.37
N GLU A 86 -5.17 -3.93 -17.97
CA GLU A 86 -6.40 -3.59 -17.28
C GLU A 86 -7.10 -4.82 -16.68
N GLU A 87 -7.08 -5.95 -17.39
CA GLU A 87 -7.61 -7.23 -16.88
C GLU A 87 -6.85 -7.70 -15.63
N TRP A 88 -5.52 -7.63 -15.63
CA TRP A 88 -4.70 -8.04 -14.48
C TRP A 88 -4.88 -7.11 -13.27
N VAL A 89 -5.02 -5.80 -13.50
CA VAL A 89 -5.23 -4.82 -12.42
C VAL A 89 -6.62 -4.94 -11.81
N GLN A 90 -7.62 -5.33 -12.61
CA GLN A 90 -8.99 -5.53 -12.14
C GLN A 90 -9.25 -6.92 -11.55
N GLN A 91 -8.32 -7.86 -11.74
CA GLN A 91 -8.39 -9.15 -11.09
C GLN A 91 -8.19 -8.95 -9.58
N ASP A 92 -9.29 -9.00 -8.83
CA ASP A 92 -9.24 -8.95 -7.37
C ASP A 92 -8.21 -9.96 -6.88
N ASP A 93 -7.16 -9.45 -6.23
CA ASP A 93 -6.16 -10.25 -5.53
C ASP A 93 -6.90 -11.09 -4.48
N GLN A 94 -7.29 -12.31 -4.85
CA GLN A 94 -7.84 -13.31 -3.94
C GLN A 94 -6.73 -13.77 -2.99
N CYS A 95 -6.30 -12.87 -2.12
CA CYS A 95 -5.46 -13.18 -0.99
C CYS A 95 -6.35 -13.88 0.04
N GLY A 96 -6.62 -15.16 -0.20
CA GLY A 96 -7.37 -16.03 0.69
C GLY A 96 -6.52 -16.43 1.89
N CYS A 97 -6.55 -15.64 2.96
CA CYS A 97 -6.16 -16.15 4.27
C CYS A 97 -7.39 -16.85 4.88
N THR A 98 -7.40 -18.18 4.85
CA THR A 98 -8.37 -18.98 5.61
C THR A 98 -8.17 -18.75 7.10
N GLN A 99 -9.28 -18.50 7.83
CA GLN A 99 -9.29 -18.32 9.29
C GLN A 99 -8.75 -19.53 10.05
#